data_AF-A0A842XAV0-F1
#
_entry.id   AF-A0A842XAV0-F1
#
_cell.length_a   1.000
_cell.length_b   1.000
_cell.length_c   1.000
_cell.angle_alpha   90.00
_cell.angle_beta   90.00
_cell.angle_gamma   90.00
#
_symmetry.space_group_name_H-M   'P 1'
#
loop_
_entity.id
_entity.type
_entity.pdbx_description
1 polymer ?
#
loop_
_entity_poly.entity_id
_entity_poly.type
_entity_poly.pdbx_seq_one_letter_code
_entity_poly.pdbx_strand_id
1 'polypeptide(L)'
;MILIAKKEWNFYFQGIINNKEKKMHILATYGKSGYEDMISIDEDSRELEDFIIIGRDLKTDRYKMSKNFSTWLHDAIASEDLPEEEISKRYREIFDTLIKEVSLKKLEPIDLIKMTDKVIMYSPAEGMDVVIQGKVFRLHDEDFLNPKNFLIWYASVFGNIAHIDLSKEEWKAVVTAWISMSIKASPGKDTLAPPVLTELIEKIIDNRVENEFTKETLIDLENTQIFAFILKNGDLYVHTKIYNYLMQKYKVSPRRMRQYFEHYLKDDASKQIKVKGSRARFWRMDWNKLMFDFPELEQVKVIEVKEAEIIKDVIDEEFNLSVYKQLLDSLNIEAIKNGIRDLYQRLRKKNVILDRNLEEDIEFLLNSKETDNPDYPREVLANLLKYFQEEKV
;
A
#
# COMPACT_ATOMS: atom_id res chain seq x y z
N MET A 1 -8.58 19.53 -13.73
CA MET A 1 -8.01 20.84 -13.37
C MET A 1 -6.73 21.03 -14.17
N ILE A 2 -6.86 21.54 -15.39
CA ILE A 2 -5.76 21.97 -16.24
C ILE A 2 -5.50 23.43 -15.87
N LEU A 3 -4.25 23.86 -15.72
CA LEU A 3 -3.87 25.27 -15.50
C LEU A 3 -2.98 25.69 -16.67
N ILE A 4 -3.49 26.54 -17.56
CA ILE A 4 -2.70 27.13 -18.65
C ILE A 4 -2.43 28.58 -18.26
N ALA A 5 -1.21 28.85 -17.81
CA ALA A 5 -0.76 30.19 -17.48
C ALA A 5 0.14 30.69 -18.61
N LYS A 6 -0.36 31.62 -19.44
CA LYS A 6 0.47 32.33 -20.41
C LYS A 6 0.63 33.77 -19.94
N LYS A 7 1.87 34.12 -19.60
CA LYS A 7 2.26 35.38 -18.92
C LYS A 7 1.99 36.65 -19.74
N GLU A 8 1.68 36.50 -21.03
CA GLU A 8 1.59 37.61 -21.99
C GLU A 8 0.19 38.25 -22.04
N TRP A 9 -0.87 37.62 -21.53
CA TRP A 9 -2.26 38.02 -21.86
C TRP A 9 -3.13 38.45 -20.66
N ASN A 10 -2.61 38.58 -19.43
CA ASN A 10 -3.41 38.94 -18.23
C ASN A 10 -4.63 38.04 -17.92
N PHE A 11 -4.82 36.93 -18.65
CA PHE A 11 -5.89 35.94 -18.45
C PHE A 11 -5.32 34.62 -17.93
N TYR A 12 -6.05 33.99 -17.02
CA TYR A 12 -5.80 32.62 -16.57
C TYR A 12 -6.96 31.73 -17.04
N PHE A 13 -6.64 30.60 -17.67
CA PHE A 13 -7.64 29.62 -18.09
C PHE A 13 -7.45 28.29 -17.34
N GLN A 14 -8.52 27.77 -16.75
CA GLN A 14 -8.54 26.49 -16.06
C GLN A 14 -9.58 25.53 -16.66
N GLY A 15 -9.12 24.45 -17.29
CA GLY A 15 -9.99 23.42 -17.88
C GLY A 15 -10.38 22.31 -16.89
N ILE A 16 -11.66 21.96 -16.81
CA ILE A 16 -12.20 20.80 -16.09
C ILE A 16 -13.06 20.00 -17.05
N ILE A 17 -12.58 18.85 -17.52
CA ILE A 17 -13.36 17.97 -18.40
C ILE A 17 -14.24 17.07 -17.52
N ASN A 18 -15.55 17.12 -17.75
CA ASN A 18 -16.53 16.20 -17.20
C ASN A 18 -16.84 15.09 -18.21
N ASN A 19 -16.12 13.98 -18.11
CA ASN A 19 -16.26 12.83 -19.02
C ASN A 19 -17.64 12.15 -18.95
N LYS A 20 -18.43 12.32 -17.88
CA LYS A 20 -19.77 11.74 -17.79
C LYS A 20 -20.79 12.45 -18.68
N GLU A 21 -20.59 13.75 -18.89
CA GLU A 21 -21.50 14.59 -19.65
C GLU A 21 -20.92 14.99 -21.02
N LYS A 22 -19.73 14.48 -21.36
CA LYS A 22 -18.95 14.92 -22.53
C LYS A 22 -18.77 16.43 -22.59
N LYS A 23 -18.64 17.06 -21.40
CA LYS A 23 -18.56 18.52 -21.27
C LYS A 23 -17.19 18.98 -20.84
N MET A 24 -16.66 20.03 -21.47
CA MET A 24 -15.45 20.71 -20.99
C MET A 24 -15.82 22.03 -20.30
N HIS A 25 -15.40 22.18 -19.06
CA HIS A 25 -15.57 23.40 -18.29
C HIS A 25 -14.31 24.27 -18.36
N ILE A 26 -14.37 25.49 -18.90
CA ILE A 26 -13.25 26.44 -18.87
C ILE A 26 -13.54 27.51 -17.82
N LEU A 27 -12.69 27.64 -16.82
CA LEU A 27 -12.67 28.76 -15.90
C LEU A 27 -11.75 29.84 -16.45
N ALA A 28 -12.22 31.08 -16.57
CA ALA A 28 -11.38 32.20 -16.96
C ALA A 28 -11.30 33.23 -15.83
N THR A 29 -10.09 33.71 -15.51
CA THR A 29 -9.86 34.72 -14.46
C THR A 29 -9.14 35.93 -15.06
N TYR A 30 -9.67 37.13 -14.82
CA TYR A 30 -9.07 38.39 -15.27
C TYR A 30 -8.37 39.13 -14.12
N GLY A 31 -7.16 39.62 -14.37
CA GLY A 31 -6.22 40.12 -13.35
C GLY A 31 -6.60 41.40 -12.59
N LYS A 32 -7.84 41.90 -12.61
CA LYS A 32 -8.24 43.10 -11.83
C LYS A 32 -9.56 43.00 -11.07
N SER A 33 -10.40 42.01 -11.31
CA SER A 33 -11.65 41.83 -10.59
C SER A 33 -11.86 40.34 -10.36
N GLY A 34 -11.97 39.92 -9.10
CA GLY A 34 -12.09 38.51 -8.69
C GLY A 34 -13.41 37.86 -9.09
N TYR A 35 -13.74 37.88 -10.37
CA TYR A 35 -14.82 37.16 -11.00
C TYR A 35 -14.29 35.83 -11.55
N GLU A 36 -15.01 34.74 -11.27
CA GLU A 36 -14.77 33.41 -11.83
C GLU A 36 -15.96 33.04 -12.72
N ASP A 37 -15.70 32.86 -14.03
CA ASP A 37 -16.70 32.42 -14.99
C ASP A 37 -16.42 30.98 -15.45
N MET A 38 -17.43 30.10 -15.41
CA MET A 38 -17.36 28.68 -15.82
C MET A 38 -18.07 28.47 -17.17
N ILE A 39 -17.34 28.11 -18.20
CA ILE A 39 -17.85 27.90 -19.57
C ILE A 39 -18.07 26.41 -19.79
N SER A 40 -19.22 25.93 -20.27
CA SER A 40 -19.43 24.50 -20.59
C SER A 40 -19.44 24.28 -22.10
N ILE A 41 -18.65 23.34 -22.60
CA ILE A 41 -18.56 22.95 -24.03
C ILE A 41 -19.18 21.55 -24.18
N ASP A 42 -20.17 21.36 -25.04
CA ASP A 42 -20.75 20.04 -25.36
C ASP A 42 -20.06 19.46 -26.61
N GLU A 43 -19.77 18.15 -26.62
CA GLU A 43 -19.09 17.48 -27.74
C GLU A 43 -19.94 17.42 -29.02
N ASP A 44 -21.27 17.49 -28.89
CA ASP A 44 -22.22 17.28 -29.99
C ASP A 44 -22.65 18.59 -30.69
N SER A 45 -22.24 19.77 -30.18
CA SER A 45 -22.54 21.06 -30.83
C SER A 45 -21.61 21.32 -32.01
N ARG A 46 -21.89 20.70 -33.17
CA ARG A 46 -21.20 21.00 -34.44
C ARG A 46 -21.57 22.36 -35.06
N GLU A 47 -22.45 23.13 -34.41
CA GLU A 47 -22.68 24.53 -34.71
C GLU A 47 -22.05 25.37 -33.60
N LEU A 48 -20.87 25.92 -33.91
CA LEU A 48 -19.91 26.58 -33.03
C LEU A 48 -20.33 27.99 -32.53
N GLU A 49 -21.62 28.36 -32.61
CA GLU A 49 -22.10 29.71 -32.27
C GLU A 49 -22.72 29.84 -30.87
N ASP A 50 -23.08 28.73 -30.19
CA ASP A 50 -23.84 28.76 -28.93
C ASP A 50 -23.11 28.11 -27.75
N PHE A 51 -22.12 28.82 -27.19
CA PHE A 51 -21.47 28.46 -25.93
C PHE A 51 -22.10 29.18 -24.74
N ILE A 52 -22.62 28.44 -23.75
CA ILE A 52 -23.21 29.05 -22.54
C ILE A 52 -22.14 29.24 -21.45
N ILE A 53 -21.93 30.49 -21.02
CA ILE A 53 -21.12 30.84 -19.85
C ILE A 53 -22.00 30.86 -18.59
N ILE A 54 -21.57 30.15 -17.55
CA ILE A 54 -22.17 30.15 -16.22
C ILE A 54 -21.17 30.83 -15.26
N GLY A 55 -21.43 32.09 -14.90
CA GLY A 55 -20.61 32.82 -13.94
C GLY A 55 -20.94 32.49 -12.49
N ARG A 56 -19.93 32.33 -11.62
CA ARG A 56 -20.12 32.24 -10.16
C ARG A 56 -19.58 33.51 -9.52
N ASP A 57 -20.48 34.30 -8.93
CA ASP A 57 -20.08 35.44 -8.13
C ASP A 57 -19.55 34.96 -6.78
N LEU A 58 -18.23 34.95 -6.61
CA LEU A 58 -17.55 34.50 -5.39
C LEU A 58 -17.92 35.29 -4.13
N LYS A 59 -18.49 36.49 -4.25
CA LYS A 59 -18.96 37.26 -3.09
C LYS A 59 -20.36 36.86 -2.64
N THR A 60 -21.19 36.36 -3.55
CA THR A 60 -22.61 36.12 -3.28
C THR A 60 -23.02 34.64 -3.41
N ASP A 61 -22.11 33.80 -3.91
CA ASP A 61 -22.31 32.39 -4.19
C ASP A 61 -23.50 32.08 -5.12
N ARG A 62 -23.90 33.07 -5.93
CA ARG A 62 -25.00 32.94 -6.89
C ARG A 62 -24.47 32.72 -8.30
N TYR A 63 -25.14 31.81 -9.01
CA TYR A 63 -24.91 31.59 -10.43
C TYR A 63 -25.61 32.67 -11.25
N LYS A 64 -24.89 33.29 -12.20
CA LYS A 64 -25.46 34.12 -13.25
C LYS A 64 -25.21 33.46 -14.60
N MET A 65 -26.28 33.12 -15.31
CA MET A 65 -26.23 32.81 -16.73
C MET A 65 -26.42 34.10 -17.51
N SER A 66 -25.39 34.59 -18.20
CA SER A 66 -25.57 35.59 -19.27
C SER A 66 -24.27 35.91 -19.98
N LYS A 67 -24.05 35.27 -21.15
CA LYS A 67 -23.38 35.75 -22.39
C LYS A 67 -22.77 34.54 -23.12
N ASN A 68 -22.73 34.59 -24.46
CA ASN A 68 -22.02 33.59 -25.25
C ASN A 68 -20.50 33.77 -25.05
N PHE A 69 -19.73 32.67 -24.96
CA PHE A 69 -18.26 32.71 -24.73
C PHE A 69 -17.52 33.56 -25.78
N SER A 70 -17.99 33.53 -27.02
CA SER A 70 -17.51 34.38 -28.12
C SER A 70 -17.63 35.87 -27.76
N THR A 71 -18.77 36.29 -27.23
CA THR A 71 -19.01 37.67 -26.80
C THR A 71 -18.16 38.06 -25.60
N TRP A 72 -18.00 37.17 -24.61
CA TRP A 72 -17.16 37.46 -23.43
C TRP A 72 -15.68 37.60 -23.79
N LEU A 73 -15.14 36.69 -24.60
CA LEU A 73 -13.73 36.75 -25.00
C LEU A 73 -13.46 37.95 -25.92
N HIS A 74 -14.41 38.27 -26.80
CA HIS A 74 -14.35 39.48 -27.61
C HIS A 74 -14.40 40.76 -26.74
N ASP A 75 -15.33 40.85 -25.79
CA ASP A 75 -15.45 42.00 -24.86
C ASP A 75 -14.20 42.16 -23.98
N ALA A 76 -13.60 41.05 -23.54
CA ALA A 76 -12.40 41.05 -22.71
C ALA A 76 -11.16 41.56 -23.48
N ILE A 77 -11.00 41.17 -24.75
CA ILE A 77 -9.94 41.67 -25.62
C ILE A 77 -10.23 43.10 -26.09
N ALA A 78 -11.51 43.45 -26.31
CA ALA A 78 -11.95 44.80 -26.65
C ALA A 78 -11.71 45.81 -25.52
N SER A 79 -11.61 45.34 -24.26
CA SER A 79 -11.24 46.18 -23.12
C SER A 79 -9.79 46.69 -23.15
N GLU A 80 -8.99 46.28 -24.14
CA GLU A 80 -7.60 46.72 -24.37
C GLU A 80 -7.48 47.90 -25.38
N ASP A 81 -8.59 48.59 -25.74
CA ASP A 81 -8.63 49.71 -26.72
C ASP A 81 -8.01 49.37 -28.10
N LEU A 82 -8.17 48.13 -28.56
CA LEU A 82 -7.64 47.64 -29.83
C LEU A 82 -8.63 47.87 -31.00
N PRO A 83 -8.15 47.99 -32.25
CA PRO A 83 -9.01 47.94 -33.44
C PRO A 83 -9.73 46.60 -33.56
N GLU A 84 -10.98 46.60 -34.03
CA GLU A 84 -11.87 45.42 -34.14
C GLU A 84 -11.27 44.27 -34.96
N GLU A 85 -10.49 44.60 -36.00
CA GLU A 85 -9.75 43.63 -36.82
C GLU A 85 -8.66 42.91 -36.01
N GLU A 86 -7.98 43.62 -35.11
CA GLU A 86 -6.91 43.06 -34.26
C GLU A 86 -7.49 42.22 -33.11
N ILE A 87 -8.64 42.64 -32.55
CA ILE A 87 -9.42 41.85 -31.59
C ILE A 87 -9.84 40.52 -32.21
N SER A 88 -10.42 40.57 -33.41
CA SER A 88 -10.88 39.38 -34.15
C SER A 88 -9.74 38.43 -34.53
N LYS A 89 -8.55 38.97 -34.81
CA LYS A 89 -7.35 38.19 -35.10
C LYS A 89 -6.81 37.50 -33.85
N ARG A 90 -6.64 38.25 -32.75
CA ARG A 90 -6.18 37.68 -31.47
C ARG A 90 -7.16 36.63 -30.93
N TYR A 91 -8.46 36.88 -31.04
CA TYR A 91 -9.50 35.90 -30.72
C TYR A 91 -9.27 34.59 -31.47
N ARG A 92 -9.12 34.66 -32.81
CA ARG A 92 -8.87 33.47 -33.64
C ARG A 92 -7.57 32.77 -33.28
N GLU A 93 -6.48 33.51 -33.03
CA GLU A 93 -5.21 32.92 -32.63
C GLU A 93 -5.29 32.19 -31.27
N ILE A 94 -5.98 32.78 -30.29
CA ILE A 94 -6.23 32.15 -28.98
C ILE A 94 -7.09 30.90 -29.15
N PHE A 95 -8.17 31.01 -29.92
CA PHE A 95 -9.11 29.92 -30.17
C PHE A 95 -8.46 28.75 -30.93
N ASP A 96 -7.72 29.03 -32.00
CA ASP A 96 -7.02 28.01 -32.79
C ASP A 96 -5.91 27.33 -31.97
N THR A 97 -5.26 28.07 -31.07
CA THR A 97 -4.26 27.51 -30.15
C THR A 97 -4.93 26.56 -29.16
N LEU A 98 -6.05 26.96 -28.56
CA LEU A 98 -6.83 26.11 -27.66
C LEU A 98 -7.32 24.83 -28.37
N ILE A 99 -7.82 24.94 -29.60
CA ILE A 99 -8.24 23.77 -30.41
C ILE A 99 -7.04 22.87 -30.76
N LYS A 100 -5.90 23.43 -31.15
CA LYS A 100 -4.69 22.65 -31.44
C LYS A 100 -4.17 21.91 -30.21
N GLU A 101 -4.13 22.57 -29.06
CA GLU A 101 -3.69 21.95 -27.80
C GLU A 101 -4.65 20.85 -27.34
N VAL A 102 -5.96 20.99 -27.58
CA VAL A 102 -6.96 19.94 -27.32
C VAL A 102 -6.84 18.76 -28.29
N SER A 103 -6.45 18.99 -29.55
CA SER A 103 -6.34 17.96 -30.60
C SER A 103 -5.00 17.22 -30.65
N LEU A 104 -4.03 17.58 -29.80
CA LEU A 104 -2.70 16.97 -29.78
C LEU A 104 -2.64 15.64 -28.99
N LYS A 105 -2.85 14.52 -29.68
CA LYS A 105 -2.39 13.15 -29.33
C LYS A 105 -2.90 12.57 -28.00
N LYS A 106 -3.98 11.75 -28.07
CA LYS A 106 -4.37 10.79 -27.03
C LYS A 106 -3.18 9.90 -26.66
N LEU A 107 -2.88 9.76 -25.38
CA LEU A 107 -1.88 8.84 -24.85
C LEU A 107 -2.49 7.44 -24.82
N GLU A 108 -1.95 6.54 -25.62
CA GLU A 108 -2.35 5.14 -25.61
C GLU A 108 -1.72 4.42 -24.39
N PRO A 109 -2.30 3.29 -23.91
CA PRO A 109 -1.74 2.50 -22.83
C PRO A 109 -0.25 2.17 -23.03
N ILE A 110 0.13 1.88 -24.28
CA ILE A 110 1.50 1.54 -24.65
C ILE A 110 2.46 2.72 -24.51
N ASP A 111 1.99 3.95 -24.67
CA ASP A 111 2.82 5.14 -24.55
C ASP A 111 3.21 5.34 -23.08
N LEU A 112 2.27 5.15 -22.14
CA LEU A 112 2.55 5.19 -20.70
C LEU A 112 3.59 4.14 -20.30
N ILE A 113 3.47 2.92 -20.83
CA ILE A 113 4.43 1.84 -20.59
C ILE A 113 5.81 2.23 -21.12
N LYS A 114 5.90 2.79 -22.34
CA LYS A 114 7.18 3.22 -22.94
C LYS A 114 7.82 4.40 -22.22
N MET A 115 7.02 5.29 -21.62
CA MET A 115 7.50 6.44 -20.84
C MET A 115 7.94 6.04 -19.42
N THR A 116 7.68 4.80 -19.01
CA THR A 116 8.06 4.31 -17.68
C THR A 116 9.54 3.93 -17.67
N ASP A 117 10.33 4.64 -16.88
CA ASP A 117 11.77 4.41 -16.75
C ASP A 117 12.06 3.16 -15.92
N LYS A 118 11.36 3.02 -14.79
CA LYS A 118 11.47 1.88 -13.88
C LYS A 118 10.22 1.71 -13.02
N VAL A 119 10.00 0.49 -12.58
CA VAL A 119 8.96 0.14 -11.62
C VAL A 119 9.60 -0.60 -10.46
N ILE A 120 9.31 -0.19 -9.22
CA ILE A 120 9.83 -0.82 -8.01
C ILE A 120 8.65 -1.31 -7.18
N MET A 121 8.62 -2.60 -6.86
CA MET A 121 7.58 -3.20 -6.04
C MET A 121 8.15 -3.60 -4.69
N TYR A 122 7.65 -2.98 -3.62
CA TYR A 122 8.05 -3.25 -2.25
C TYR A 122 7.15 -4.31 -1.64
N SER A 123 7.36 -5.57 -2.04
CA SER A 123 6.60 -6.70 -1.52
C SER A 123 7.07 -7.05 -0.10
N PRO A 124 6.17 -7.31 0.86
CA PRO A 124 4.70 -7.42 0.75
C PRO A 124 3.93 -6.15 1.17
N ALA A 125 4.59 -4.99 1.29
CA ALA A 125 4.00 -3.71 1.73
C ALA A 125 3.05 -3.02 0.73
N GLU A 126 2.57 -3.75 -0.30
CA GLU A 126 1.51 -3.35 -1.24
C GLU A 126 1.67 -1.95 -1.84
N GLY A 127 2.90 -1.52 -2.13
CA GLY A 127 3.01 -0.41 -3.05
C GLY A 127 4.16 -0.49 -4.02
N MET A 128 3.89 0.20 -5.11
CA MET A 128 4.63 0.11 -6.34
C MET A 128 4.94 1.52 -6.78
N ASP A 129 6.23 1.86 -6.80
CA ASP A 129 6.69 3.12 -7.34
C ASP A 129 6.85 2.96 -8.84
N VAL A 130 6.10 3.74 -9.60
CA VAL A 130 6.22 3.86 -11.04
C VAL A 130 6.95 5.16 -11.33
N VAL A 131 8.14 5.05 -11.93
CA VAL A 131 8.94 6.22 -12.31
C VAL A 131 8.72 6.48 -13.78
N ILE A 132 8.11 7.62 -14.09
CA ILE A 132 7.80 8.07 -15.45
C ILE A 132 8.59 9.36 -15.69
N GLN A 133 9.51 9.33 -16.65
CA GLN A 133 10.36 10.48 -17.00
C GLN A 133 11.02 11.16 -15.78
N GLY A 134 11.55 10.35 -14.85
CA GLY A 134 12.20 10.79 -13.62
C GLY A 134 11.26 11.25 -12.51
N LYS A 135 9.94 11.18 -12.70
CA LYS A 135 8.92 11.54 -11.71
C LYS A 135 8.27 10.30 -11.13
N VAL A 136 8.09 10.26 -9.80
CA VAL A 136 7.61 9.08 -9.10
C VAL A 136 6.11 9.21 -8.81
N PHE A 137 5.35 8.21 -9.22
CA PHE A 137 3.99 7.96 -8.77
C PHE A 137 3.96 6.71 -7.90
N ARG A 138 3.32 6.81 -6.73
CA ARG A 138 3.08 5.66 -5.87
C ARG A 138 1.70 5.07 -6.19
N LEU A 139 1.66 3.83 -6.68
CA LEU A 139 0.42 3.07 -6.69
C LEU A 139 0.11 2.52 -5.29
N HIS A 140 -1.10 2.83 -4.83
CA HIS A 140 -1.75 2.24 -3.65
C HIS A 140 -2.89 1.29 -4.07
N ASP A 141 -3.45 0.57 -3.10
CA ASP A 141 -4.52 -0.44 -3.30
C ASP A 141 -5.67 0.03 -4.22
N GLU A 142 -6.15 1.26 -4.01
CA GLU A 142 -7.24 1.82 -4.82
C GLU A 142 -6.83 2.09 -6.28
N ASP A 143 -5.55 2.37 -6.49
CA ASP A 143 -4.99 2.72 -7.80
C ASP A 143 -4.80 1.50 -8.68
N PHE A 144 -4.70 0.28 -8.13
CA PHE A 144 -4.62 -0.95 -8.94
C PHE A 144 -5.89 -1.17 -9.78
N LEU A 145 -7.03 -0.66 -9.32
CA LEU A 145 -8.32 -0.86 -9.98
C LEU A 145 -8.82 0.39 -10.71
N ASN A 146 -8.32 1.57 -10.33
CA ASN A 146 -8.84 2.84 -10.83
C ASN A 146 -7.70 3.82 -11.15
N PRO A 147 -7.65 4.38 -12.38
CA PRO A 147 -6.61 5.34 -12.75
C PRO A 147 -6.76 6.71 -12.07
N LYS A 148 -7.85 6.98 -11.33
CA LYS A 148 -8.19 8.33 -10.83
C LYS A 148 -7.01 9.08 -10.19
N ASN A 149 -6.33 8.50 -9.20
CA ASN A 149 -5.26 9.23 -8.51
C ASN A 149 -4.00 9.34 -9.39
N PHE A 150 -3.74 8.34 -10.23
CA PHE A 150 -2.69 8.42 -11.25
C PHE A 150 -2.94 9.58 -12.20
N LEU A 151 -4.17 9.74 -12.70
CA LEU A 151 -4.54 10.83 -13.60
C LEU A 151 -4.37 12.20 -12.93
N ILE A 152 -4.77 12.33 -11.65
CA ILE A 152 -4.58 13.55 -10.86
C ILE A 152 -3.09 13.87 -10.67
N TRP A 153 -2.28 12.87 -10.37
CA TRP A 153 -0.84 13.04 -10.23
C TRP A 153 -0.18 13.42 -11.56
N TYR A 154 -0.44 12.65 -12.62
CA TYR A 154 0.15 12.85 -13.95
C TYR A 154 -0.14 14.26 -14.46
N ALA A 155 -1.40 14.66 -14.31
CA ALA A 155 -1.87 16.02 -14.54
C ALA A 155 -1.03 17.09 -13.83
N SER A 156 -0.86 16.94 -12.53
CA SER A 156 -0.14 17.92 -11.70
C SER A 156 1.34 18.02 -12.04
N VAL A 157 1.95 16.91 -12.49
CA VAL A 157 3.40 16.83 -12.72
C VAL A 157 3.77 17.29 -14.12
N PHE A 158 2.97 16.93 -15.12
CA PHE A 158 3.28 17.16 -16.53
C PHE A 158 2.44 18.26 -17.17
N GLY A 159 1.48 18.86 -16.45
CA GLY A 159 0.63 19.96 -16.94
C GLY A 159 -0.37 19.56 -18.03
N ASN A 160 -0.25 18.35 -18.57
CA ASN A 160 -1.04 17.83 -19.68
C ASN A 160 -2.02 16.74 -19.21
N ILE A 161 -3.24 17.16 -18.83
CA ILE A 161 -4.36 16.21 -18.58
C ILE A 161 -5.07 15.85 -19.88
N ALA A 162 -4.88 16.64 -20.95
CA ALA A 162 -5.79 16.66 -22.09
C ALA A 162 -5.86 15.33 -22.89
N HIS A 163 -5.12 14.29 -22.52
CA HIS A 163 -4.88 13.15 -23.42
C HIS A 163 -4.92 11.76 -22.79
N ILE A 164 -5.20 11.58 -21.49
CA ILE A 164 -5.31 10.23 -20.89
C ILE A 164 -6.78 9.90 -20.62
N ASP A 165 -7.42 9.28 -21.60
CA ASP A 165 -8.72 8.63 -21.46
C ASP A 165 -8.51 7.12 -21.57
N LEU A 166 -8.28 6.50 -20.40
CA LEU A 166 -8.13 5.05 -20.24
C LEU A 166 -9.42 4.48 -19.68
N SER A 167 -9.98 3.51 -20.38
CA SER A 167 -10.97 2.58 -19.83
C SER A 167 -10.37 1.80 -18.65
N LYS A 168 -11.25 1.14 -17.87
CA LYS A 168 -10.80 0.29 -16.75
C LYS A 168 -9.95 -0.88 -17.24
N GLU A 169 -10.29 -1.42 -18.41
CA GLU A 169 -9.59 -2.53 -19.05
C GLU A 169 -8.20 -2.11 -19.50
N GLU A 170 -8.07 -0.93 -20.11
CA GLU A 170 -6.79 -0.35 -20.51
C GLU A 170 -5.91 -0.02 -19.30
N TRP A 171 -6.49 0.54 -18.24
CA TRP A 171 -5.75 0.80 -17.00
C TRP A 171 -5.21 -0.50 -16.38
N LYS A 172 -6.03 -1.55 -16.31
CA LYS A 172 -5.60 -2.87 -15.84
C LYS A 172 -4.44 -3.42 -16.68
N ALA A 173 -4.46 -3.21 -18.00
CA ALA A 173 -3.37 -3.62 -18.87
C ALA A 173 -2.07 -2.87 -18.57
N VAL A 174 -2.14 -1.54 -18.34
CA VAL A 174 -0.98 -0.73 -17.92
C VAL A 174 -0.43 -1.22 -16.58
N VAL A 175 -1.28 -1.41 -15.58
CA VAL A 175 -0.87 -1.91 -14.26
C VAL A 175 -0.24 -3.31 -14.35
N THR A 176 -0.81 -4.19 -15.17
CA THR A 176 -0.26 -5.55 -15.39
C THR A 176 1.12 -5.50 -16.04
N ALA A 177 1.33 -4.59 -16.99
CA ALA A 177 2.64 -4.36 -17.59
C ALA A 177 3.64 -3.83 -16.56
N TRP A 178 3.26 -2.86 -15.74
CA TRP A 178 4.12 -2.35 -14.66
C TRP A 178 4.51 -3.42 -13.64
N ILE A 179 3.57 -4.27 -13.22
CA ILE A 179 3.87 -5.41 -12.34
C ILE A 179 4.90 -6.33 -12.99
N SER A 180 4.75 -6.61 -14.29
CA SER A 180 5.67 -7.47 -15.04
C SER A 180 7.07 -6.86 -15.22
N MET A 181 7.16 -5.53 -15.26
CA MET A 181 8.42 -4.77 -15.33
C MET A 181 9.05 -4.50 -13.97
N SER A 182 8.36 -4.86 -12.87
CA SER A 182 8.77 -4.43 -11.53
C SER A 182 10.03 -5.14 -11.04
N ILE A 183 10.93 -4.33 -10.48
CA ILE A 183 12.06 -4.80 -9.68
C ILE A 183 11.56 -4.97 -8.25
N LYS A 184 11.72 -6.17 -7.68
CA LYS A 184 11.37 -6.43 -6.29
C LYS A 184 12.40 -5.78 -5.37
N ALA A 185 11.95 -4.94 -4.46
CA ALA A 185 12.76 -4.35 -3.40
C ALA A 185 12.21 -4.76 -2.03
N SER A 186 13.09 -4.78 -1.03
CA SER A 186 12.71 -5.01 0.35
C SER A 186 11.92 -3.82 0.90
N PRO A 187 10.97 -4.06 1.83
CA PRO A 187 10.20 -2.98 2.46
C PRO A 187 11.06 -1.93 3.18
N GLY A 188 12.28 -2.29 3.62
CA GLY A 188 13.20 -1.36 4.28
C GLY A 188 13.75 -0.28 3.35
N LYS A 189 13.69 -0.50 2.03
CA LYS A 189 14.14 0.46 1.01
C LYS A 189 13.01 1.38 0.53
N ASP A 190 11.80 1.24 1.07
CA ASP A 190 10.65 2.07 0.71
C ASP A 190 10.70 3.42 1.43
N THR A 191 11.25 4.44 0.76
CA THR A 191 11.39 5.79 1.33
C THR A 191 10.08 6.53 1.52
N LEU A 192 8.98 6.05 0.93
CA LEU A 192 7.65 6.66 1.01
C LEU A 192 6.74 5.94 2.03
N ALA A 193 7.17 4.80 2.56
CA ALA A 193 6.47 4.12 3.63
C ALA A 193 6.54 4.93 4.95
N PRO A 194 5.54 4.79 5.84
CA PRO A 194 5.68 5.21 7.23
C PRO A 194 6.98 4.65 7.83
N PRO A 195 7.76 5.43 8.58
CA PRO A 195 9.12 5.08 9.00
C PRO A 195 9.13 4.11 10.20
N VAL A 196 8.28 3.09 10.13
CA VAL A 196 8.11 2.05 11.15
C VAL A 196 9.37 1.20 11.30
N LEU A 197 9.96 0.79 10.17
CA LEU A 197 11.18 -0.02 10.18
C LEU A 197 12.37 0.81 10.64
N THR A 198 12.55 2.02 10.12
CA THR A 198 13.60 2.94 10.55
C THR A 198 13.54 3.20 12.06
N GLU A 199 12.36 3.50 12.61
CA GLU A 199 12.20 3.70 14.06
C GLU A 199 12.49 2.41 14.86
N LEU A 200 12.15 1.23 14.33
CA LEU A 200 12.54 -0.03 14.97
C LEU A 200 14.06 -0.16 15.03
N ILE A 201 14.76 0.12 13.92
CA ILE A 201 16.22 0.06 13.82
C ILE A 201 16.88 1.03 14.79
N GLU A 202 16.41 2.29 14.82
CA GLU A 202 16.87 3.29 15.79
C GLU A 202 16.69 2.79 17.23
N LYS A 203 15.53 2.21 17.56
CA LYS A 203 15.33 1.64 18.90
C LYS A 203 16.28 0.49 19.19
N ILE A 204 16.59 -0.37 18.23
CA ILE A 204 17.55 -1.47 18.43
C ILE A 204 18.94 -0.89 18.73
N ILE A 205 19.35 0.15 18.00
CA ILE A 205 20.66 0.81 18.17
C ILE A 205 20.75 1.54 19.51
N ASP A 206 19.69 2.25 19.89
CA ASP A 206 19.67 3.13 21.06
C ASP A 206 19.44 2.41 22.39
N ASN A 207 19.01 1.14 22.36
CA ASN A 207 18.65 0.38 23.55
C ASN A 207 19.52 -0.85 23.74
N ARG A 208 19.42 -1.45 24.93
CA ARG A 208 20.20 -2.65 25.24
C ARG A 208 19.76 -3.84 24.39
N VAL A 209 20.75 -4.60 23.91
CA VAL A 209 20.57 -5.85 23.17
C VAL A 209 21.34 -6.95 23.88
N GLU A 210 20.64 -7.97 24.37
CA GLU A 210 21.23 -9.10 25.10
C GLU A 210 21.30 -10.35 24.21
N ASN A 211 22.32 -11.19 24.40
CA ASN A 211 22.42 -12.45 23.64
C ASN A 211 21.53 -13.58 24.17
N GLU A 212 20.92 -13.40 25.34
CA GLU A 212 20.15 -14.42 26.06
C GLU A 212 18.96 -13.83 26.84
N PHE A 213 18.03 -14.70 27.24
CA PHE A 213 16.88 -14.29 28.04
C PHE A 213 17.23 -14.17 29.53
N THR A 214 17.05 -12.97 30.08
CA THR A 214 17.20 -12.69 31.53
C THR A 214 15.86 -12.36 32.17
N LYS A 215 15.76 -12.55 33.49
CA LYS A 215 14.54 -12.17 34.24
C LYS A 215 14.35 -10.65 34.23
N GLU A 216 15.43 -9.92 34.38
CA GLU A 216 15.44 -8.45 34.37
C GLU A 216 14.91 -7.93 33.04
N THR A 217 15.36 -8.48 31.90
CA THR A 217 14.83 -8.08 30.59
C THR A 217 13.37 -8.40 30.40
N LEU A 218 12.86 -9.52 30.91
CA LEU A 218 11.43 -9.79 30.83
C LEU A 218 10.61 -8.83 31.71
N ILE A 219 11.09 -8.51 32.91
CA ILE A 219 10.44 -7.54 33.82
C ILE A 219 10.42 -6.14 33.19
N ASP A 220 11.54 -5.70 32.64
CA ASP A 220 11.63 -4.41 31.94
C ASP A 220 10.77 -4.39 30.67
N LEU A 221 10.62 -5.54 30.01
CA LEU A 221 9.70 -5.68 28.90
C LEU A 221 8.23 -5.62 29.32
N GLU A 222 7.87 -5.95 30.56
CA GLU A 222 6.53 -5.69 31.11
C GLU A 222 6.32 -4.22 31.49
N ASN A 223 7.38 -3.50 31.87
CA ASN A 223 7.34 -2.07 32.12
C ASN A 223 7.16 -1.27 30.81
N THR A 224 6.15 -0.41 30.74
CA THR A 224 5.69 0.22 29.48
C THR A 224 6.69 1.20 28.85
N GLN A 225 7.70 1.66 29.59
CA GLN A 225 8.62 2.71 29.15
C GLN A 225 10.01 2.21 28.70
N ILE A 226 10.35 0.94 28.96
CA ILE A 226 11.69 0.42 28.69
C ILE A 226 11.66 -0.41 27.41
N PHE A 227 12.56 -0.13 26.47
CA PHE A 227 12.79 -0.98 25.30
C PHE A 227 14.07 -1.79 25.50
N ALA A 228 13.99 -3.09 25.23
CA ALA A 228 15.13 -3.99 25.27
C ALA A 228 14.94 -5.04 24.18
N PHE A 229 16.04 -5.56 23.65
CA PHE A 229 16.04 -6.53 22.56
C PHE A 229 16.89 -7.72 22.93
N ILE A 230 16.58 -8.86 22.33
CA ILE A 230 17.31 -10.11 22.56
C ILE A 230 17.71 -10.65 21.21
N LEU A 231 19.01 -10.84 20.99
CA LEU A 231 19.59 -11.39 19.78
C LEU A 231 20.25 -12.73 20.11
N LYS A 232 19.51 -13.81 19.91
CA LYS A 232 19.94 -15.17 20.29
C LYS A 232 20.01 -16.04 19.06
N ASN A 233 21.15 -16.69 18.84
CA ASN A 233 21.37 -17.63 17.72
C ASN A 233 21.06 -17.04 16.33
N GLY A 234 21.35 -15.74 16.12
CA GLY A 234 21.07 -15.05 14.86
C GLY A 234 19.60 -14.64 14.66
N ASP A 235 18.75 -14.84 15.66
CA ASP A 235 17.36 -14.37 15.67
C ASP A 235 17.18 -13.17 16.60
N LEU A 236 16.60 -12.10 16.07
CA LEU A 236 16.18 -10.95 16.86
C LEU A 236 14.76 -11.18 17.39
N TYR A 237 14.61 -11.12 18.70
CA TYR A 237 13.33 -11.23 19.40
C TYR A 237 12.80 -9.83 19.73
N VAL A 238 11.79 -9.39 18.98
CA VAL A 238 11.15 -8.09 19.18
C VAL A 238 9.87 -8.28 19.98
N HIS A 239 9.81 -7.72 21.19
CA HIS A 239 8.62 -7.84 22.02
C HIS A 239 7.39 -7.19 21.34
N THR A 240 6.24 -7.84 21.40
CA THR A 240 4.98 -7.37 20.79
C THR A 240 4.56 -5.96 21.23
N LYS A 241 5.00 -5.49 22.40
CA LYS A 241 4.77 -4.10 22.82
C LYS A 241 5.42 -3.08 21.89
N ILE A 242 6.61 -3.36 21.37
CA ILE A 242 7.34 -2.48 20.45
C ILE A 242 6.56 -2.40 19.14
N TYR A 243 6.10 -3.55 18.65
CA TYR A 243 5.21 -3.63 17.50
C TYR A 243 3.94 -2.77 17.70
N ASN A 244 3.27 -2.90 18.85
CA ASN A 244 2.07 -2.12 19.15
C ASN A 244 2.35 -0.61 19.29
N TYR A 245 3.49 -0.25 19.88
CA TYR A 245 3.93 1.13 20.00
C TYR A 245 4.11 1.78 18.61
N LEU A 246 4.83 1.12 17.71
CA LEU A 246 5.08 1.62 16.35
C LEU A 246 3.76 1.76 15.57
N MET A 247 2.89 0.76 15.69
CA MET A 247 1.57 0.74 15.08
C MET A 247 0.73 1.94 15.52
N GLN A 248 0.71 2.26 16.81
CA GLN A 248 0.00 3.42 17.36
C GLN A 248 0.64 4.75 16.94
N LYS A 249 1.97 4.87 17.03
CA LYS A 249 2.72 6.09 16.68
C LYS A 249 2.46 6.52 15.24
N TYR A 250 2.50 5.57 14.31
CA TYR A 250 2.34 5.85 12.88
C TYR A 250 0.92 5.61 12.34
N LYS A 251 -0.05 5.31 13.23
CA LYS A 251 -1.46 5.05 12.88
C LYS A 251 -1.62 3.99 11.77
N VAL A 252 -0.78 2.94 11.82
CA VAL A 252 -0.80 1.84 10.85
C VAL A 252 -1.75 0.75 11.35
N SER A 253 -2.51 0.10 10.47
CA SER A 253 -3.37 -1.02 10.88
C SER A 253 -2.55 -2.28 11.19
N PRO A 254 -3.05 -3.23 12.01
CA PRO A 254 -2.32 -4.47 12.30
C PRO A 254 -1.91 -5.27 11.06
N ARG A 255 -2.78 -5.31 10.04
CA ARG A 255 -2.53 -5.99 8.76
C ARG A 255 -1.36 -5.32 8.01
N ARG A 256 -1.39 -3.99 7.87
CA ARG A 256 -0.36 -3.24 7.16
C ARG A 256 0.97 -3.23 7.90
N MET A 257 0.91 -3.22 9.24
CA MET A 257 2.07 -3.37 10.10
C MET A 257 2.77 -4.73 9.85
N ARG A 258 2.01 -5.81 9.68
CA ARG A 258 2.57 -7.14 9.42
C ARG A 258 3.33 -7.19 8.11
N GLN A 259 2.81 -6.55 7.06
CA GLN A 259 3.44 -6.50 5.74
C GLN A 259 4.83 -5.85 5.77
N TYR A 260 5.06 -4.82 6.61
CA TYR A 260 6.42 -4.24 6.72
C TYR A 260 7.44 -5.20 7.32
N PHE A 261 7.00 -6.11 8.20
CA PHE A 261 7.88 -7.02 8.94
C PHE A 261 8.04 -8.37 8.25
N GLU A 262 7.05 -8.78 7.46
CA GLU A 262 6.95 -10.12 6.88
C GLU A 262 8.19 -10.57 6.11
N HIS A 263 8.87 -9.65 5.39
CA HIS A 263 10.13 -9.95 4.72
C HIS A 263 11.23 -10.45 5.68
N TYR A 264 11.25 -9.93 6.90
CA TYR A 264 12.25 -10.19 7.93
C TYR A 264 11.81 -11.27 8.93
N LEU A 265 10.53 -11.66 8.96
CA LEU A 265 10.06 -12.69 9.89
C LEU A 265 10.60 -14.08 9.51
N LYS A 266 10.88 -14.91 10.52
CA LYS A 266 11.11 -16.36 10.34
C LYS A 266 9.77 -17.09 10.16
N ASP A 267 9.80 -18.33 9.64
CA ASP A 267 8.59 -19.13 9.41
C ASP A 267 7.75 -19.35 10.69
N ASP A 268 8.41 -19.52 11.84
CA ASP A 268 7.81 -19.48 13.18
C ASP A 268 7.92 -18.08 13.81
N ALA A 269 7.31 -17.11 13.12
CA ALA A 269 7.45 -15.68 13.37
C ALA A 269 7.08 -15.21 14.78
N SER A 270 6.22 -15.93 15.50
CA SER A 270 5.75 -15.54 16.83
C SER A 270 6.18 -16.59 17.85
N LYS A 271 6.87 -16.15 18.90
CA LYS A 271 7.26 -17.01 20.02
C LYS A 271 6.68 -16.48 21.31
N GLN A 272 6.18 -17.40 22.13
CA GLN A 272 5.70 -17.10 23.47
C GLN A 272 6.64 -17.74 24.48
N ILE A 273 7.11 -16.91 25.42
CA ILE A 273 8.05 -17.32 26.45
C ILE A 273 7.35 -17.18 27.79
N LYS A 274 7.36 -18.27 28.56
CA LYS A 274 6.74 -18.33 29.88
C LYS A 274 7.81 -18.28 30.96
N VAL A 275 7.66 -17.35 31.91
CA VAL A 275 8.55 -17.26 33.08
C VAL A 275 7.72 -17.05 34.33
N LYS A 276 7.79 -18.02 35.26
CA LYS A 276 7.22 -17.96 36.63
C LYS A 276 5.87 -17.21 36.75
N GLY A 277 4.91 -17.52 35.89
CA GLY A 277 3.54 -16.99 35.96
C GLY A 277 3.21 -15.89 34.95
N SER A 278 4.21 -15.27 34.31
CA SER A 278 4.01 -14.33 33.21
C SER A 278 4.35 -14.93 31.84
N ARG A 279 3.74 -14.36 30.80
CA ARG A 279 3.84 -14.79 29.40
C ARG A 279 4.16 -13.58 28.54
N ALA A 280 5.34 -13.58 27.92
CA ALA A 280 5.77 -12.53 27.00
C ALA A 280 5.72 -13.07 25.57
N ARG A 281 5.26 -12.24 24.63
CA ARG A 281 5.15 -12.60 23.21
C ARG A 281 6.12 -11.77 22.38
N PHE A 282 6.87 -12.45 21.53
CA PHE A 282 7.91 -11.90 20.69
C PHE A 282 7.67 -12.23 19.23
N TRP A 283 8.03 -11.30 18.36
CA TRP A 283 8.26 -11.56 16.95
C TRP A 283 9.71 -11.97 16.75
N ARG A 284 9.94 -13.04 15.99
CA ARG A 284 11.27 -13.52 15.59
C ARG A 284 11.60 -13.01 14.20
N MET A 285 12.65 -12.19 14.14
CA MET A 285 13.16 -11.61 12.91
C MET A 285 14.54 -12.19 12.60
N ASP A 286 14.79 -12.43 11.32
CA ASP A 286 16.07 -12.85 10.79
C ASP A 286 17.06 -11.67 10.82
N TRP A 287 18.07 -11.77 11.67
CA TRP A 287 19.05 -10.71 11.87
C TRP A 287 19.86 -10.42 10.60
N ASN A 288 20.21 -11.45 9.83
CA ASN A 288 21.01 -11.28 8.62
C ASN A 288 20.23 -10.54 7.53
N LYS A 289 18.93 -10.84 7.38
CA LYS A 289 18.06 -10.08 6.45
C LYS A 289 17.93 -8.62 6.88
N LEU A 290 17.80 -8.37 8.18
CA LEU A 290 17.73 -7.00 8.71
C LEU A 290 19.04 -6.25 8.44
N MET A 291 20.21 -6.83 8.76
CA MET A 291 21.50 -6.19 8.50
C MET A 291 21.75 -5.92 7.01
N PHE A 292 21.26 -6.77 6.12
CA PHE A 292 21.40 -6.56 4.68
C PHE A 292 20.69 -5.29 4.20
N ASP A 293 19.51 -4.99 4.75
CA ASP A 293 18.74 -3.80 4.39
C ASP A 293 19.08 -2.58 5.27
N PHE A 294 19.60 -2.80 6.47
CA PHE A 294 20.00 -1.78 7.45
C PHE A 294 21.42 -2.04 7.96
N PRO A 295 22.47 -1.72 7.16
CA PRO A 295 23.86 -1.98 7.51
C PRO A 295 24.31 -1.30 8.81
N GLU A 296 23.65 -0.22 9.24
CA GLU A 296 23.88 0.45 10.52
C GLU A 296 23.70 -0.47 11.73
N LEU A 297 23.00 -1.59 11.59
CA LEU A 297 22.87 -2.60 12.65
C LEU A 297 24.20 -3.29 12.99
N GLU A 298 25.22 -3.21 12.14
CA GLU A 298 26.57 -3.74 12.43
C GLU A 298 27.21 -3.07 13.67
N GLN A 299 26.79 -1.85 14.01
CA GLN A 299 27.32 -1.12 15.17
C GLN A 299 26.69 -1.53 16.51
N VAL A 300 25.65 -2.37 16.47
CA VAL A 300 24.90 -2.80 17.66
C VAL A 300 25.80 -3.65 18.56
N LYS A 301 26.03 -3.18 19.78
CA LYS A 301 26.79 -3.93 20.79
C LYS A 301 25.88 -4.92 21.50
N VAL A 302 26.09 -6.20 21.24
CA VAL A 302 25.38 -7.29 21.93
C VAL A 302 26.04 -7.55 23.28
N ILE A 303 25.26 -7.44 24.35
CA ILE A 303 25.68 -7.70 25.71
C ILE A 303 25.67 -9.21 25.94
N GLU A 304 26.84 -9.77 26.28
CA GLU A 304 26.95 -11.16 26.70
C GLU A 304 26.45 -11.33 28.13
N VAL A 305 25.36 -12.08 28.28
CA VAL A 305 24.75 -12.39 29.57
C VAL A 305 25.51 -13.53 30.24
N LYS A 306 25.80 -13.40 31.53
CA LYS A 306 26.47 -14.46 32.31
C LYS A 306 25.53 -15.63 32.55
N GLU A 307 26.05 -16.86 32.53
CA GLU A 307 25.24 -18.08 32.67
C GLU A 307 24.34 -18.12 33.93
N ALA A 308 24.77 -17.47 35.01
CA ALA A 308 24.00 -17.38 36.26
C ALA A 308 22.72 -16.51 36.15
N GLU A 309 22.68 -15.59 35.18
CA GLU A 309 21.57 -14.66 34.94
C GLU A 309 20.58 -15.18 33.89
N ILE A 310 20.99 -16.18 33.11
CA ILE A 310 20.19 -16.84 32.09
C ILE A 310 19.03 -17.60 32.75
N ILE A 311 17.83 -17.39 32.23
CA ILE A 311 16.68 -18.21 32.62
C ILE A 311 16.85 -19.61 32.01
N LYS A 312 17.21 -20.60 32.84
CA LYS A 312 17.34 -22.01 32.40
C LYS A 312 15.98 -22.65 32.05
N ASP A 313 14.89 -22.16 32.65
CA ASP A 313 13.52 -22.62 32.42
C ASP A 313 12.75 -21.72 31.41
N VAL A 314 13.42 -21.27 30.34
CA VAL A 314 12.69 -20.70 29.20
C VAL A 314 11.97 -21.86 28.54
N ILE A 315 10.71 -22.06 28.91
CA ILE A 315 9.81 -22.92 28.13
C ILE A 315 9.45 -22.09 26.91
N ASP A 316 10.26 -22.27 25.88
CA ASP A 316 9.81 -22.04 24.54
C ASP A 316 8.64 -23.00 24.32
N GLU A 317 7.43 -22.47 24.09
CA GLU A 317 6.36 -23.26 23.49
C GLU A 317 6.78 -23.57 22.04
N GLU A 318 7.83 -24.39 21.88
CA GLU A 318 8.15 -25.09 20.64
C GLU A 318 6.96 -25.96 20.27
N PHE A 319 6.76 -26.17 18.97
CA PHE A 319 5.76 -27.09 18.47
C PHE A 319 5.94 -28.45 19.15
N ASN A 320 5.10 -28.71 20.14
CA ASN A 320 5.25 -29.87 21.00
C ASN A 320 4.28 -30.95 20.52
N LEU A 321 4.80 -31.87 19.72
CA LEU A 321 4.08 -33.06 19.26
C LEU A 321 3.40 -33.84 20.39
N SER A 322 3.92 -33.78 21.63
CA SER A 322 3.30 -34.45 22.77
C SER A 322 1.91 -33.91 23.13
N VAL A 323 1.63 -32.62 22.88
CA VAL A 323 0.30 -32.02 23.13
C VAL A 323 -0.74 -32.63 22.18
N TYR A 324 -0.36 -32.86 20.93
CA TYR A 324 -1.26 -33.49 19.95
C TYR A 324 -1.35 -35.01 20.14
N LYS A 325 -0.29 -35.66 20.64
CA LYS A 325 -0.37 -37.06 21.06
C LYS A 325 -1.37 -37.25 22.20
N GLN A 326 -1.43 -36.32 23.17
CA GLN A 326 -2.44 -36.34 24.23
C GLN A 326 -3.88 -36.18 23.68
N LEU A 327 -4.06 -35.56 22.51
CA LEU A 327 -5.38 -35.46 21.87
C LEU A 327 -5.88 -36.82 21.35
N LEU A 328 -5.00 -37.79 21.06
CA LEU A 328 -5.42 -39.15 20.68
C LEU A 328 -6.23 -39.83 21.80
N ASP A 329 -5.86 -39.55 23.05
CA ASP A 329 -6.53 -40.07 24.25
C ASP A 329 -7.74 -39.20 24.68
N SER A 330 -8.01 -38.10 23.99
CA SER A 330 -9.11 -37.19 24.32
C SER A 330 -10.47 -37.77 23.92
N LEU A 331 -11.45 -37.64 24.80
CA LEU A 331 -12.87 -37.90 24.49
C LEU A 331 -13.54 -36.72 23.77
N ASN A 332 -12.88 -35.55 23.72
CA ASN A 332 -13.41 -34.36 23.08
C ASN A 332 -13.05 -34.33 21.58
N ILE A 333 -14.00 -34.75 20.74
CA ILE A 333 -13.86 -34.78 19.27
C ILE A 333 -13.58 -33.40 18.68
N GLU A 334 -14.18 -32.34 19.24
CA GLU A 334 -13.93 -30.97 18.77
C GLU A 334 -12.49 -30.53 19.05
N ALA A 335 -11.92 -30.94 20.19
CA ALA A 335 -10.50 -30.70 20.48
C ALA A 335 -9.58 -31.44 19.49
N ILE A 336 -9.95 -32.67 19.10
CA ILE A 336 -9.22 -33.46 18.08
C ILE A 336 -9.29 -32.77 16.71
N LYS A 337 -10.49 -32.34 16.28
CA LYS A 337 -10.68 -31.59 15.01
C LYS A 337 -9.88 -30.29 14.97
N ASN A 338 -9.84 -29.56 16.10
CA ASN A 338 -9.02 -28.36 16.22
C ASN A 338 -7.51 -28.68 16.14
N GLY A 339 -7.07 -29.78 16.75
CA GLY A 339 -5.70 -30.28 16.63
C GLY A 339 -5.31 -30.65 15.19
N ILE A 340 -6.19 -31.37 14.47
CA ILE A 340 -6.04 -31.69 13.05
C ILE A 340 -5.90 -30.41 12.22
N ARG A 341 -6.80 -29.44 12.42
CA ARG A 341 -6.77 -28.17 11.69
C ARG A 341 -5.44 -27.44 11.86
N ASP A 342 -4.94 -27.36 13.09
CA ASP A 342 -3.68 -26.69 13.39
C ASP A 342 -2.47 -27.42 12.79
N LEU A 343 -2.39 -28.76 12.93
CA LEU A 343 -1.33 -29.57 12.33
C LEU A 343 -1.33 -29.48 10.80
N TYR A 344 -2.50 -29.55 10.19
CA TYR A 344 -2.64 -29.45 8.74
C TYR A 344 -2.20 -28.09 8.20
N GLN A 345 -2.58 -26.99 8.87
CA GLN A 345 -2.12 -25.65 8.51
C GLN A 345 -0.60 -25.50 8.62
N ARG A 346 0.02 -26.14 9.62
CA ARG A 346 1.48 -26.13 9.80
C ARG A 346 2.20 -26.88 8.67
N LEU A 347 1.70 -28.04 8.25
CA LEU A 347 2.26 -28.79 7.12
C LEU A 347 2.12 -28.02 5.80
N ARG A 348 0.95 -27.42 5.55
CA ARG A 348 0.75 -26.56 4.37
C ARG A 348 1.70 -25.36 4.33
N LYS A 349 1.98 -24.72 5.48
CA LYS A 349 2.98 -23.63 5.55
C LYS A 349 4.39 -24.08 5.20
N LYS A 350 4.72 -25.34 5.45
CA LYS A 350 6.02 -25.95 5.14
C LYS A 350 6.07 -26.61 3.76
N ASN A 351 5.02 -26.46 2.94
CA ASN A 351 4.89 -27.09 1.61
C ASN A 351 5.06 -28.62 1.62
N VAL A 352 4.72 -29.28 2.73
CA VAL A 352 4.74 -30.75 2.82
C VAL A 352 3.59 -31.31 1.99
N ILE A 353 3.89 -32.23 1.08
CA ILE A 353 2.89 -32.90 0.23
C ILE A 353 2.34 -34.09 1.01
N LEU A 354 1.04 -34.07 1.32
CA LEU A 354 0.35 -35.18 1.96
C LEU A 354 -0.10 -36.22 0.93
N ASP A 355 -0.26 -37.46 1.39
CA ASP A 355 -1.01 -38.47 0.63
C ASP A 355 -2.43 -37.95 0.36
N ARG A 356 -2.86 -38.12 -0.89
CA ARG A 356 -4.15 -37.62 -1.37
C ARG A 356 -5.34 -38.10 -0.53
N ASN A 357 -5.31 -39.34 -0.04
CA ASN A 357 -6.39 -39.88 0.78
C ASN A 357 -6.45 -39.17 2.15
N LEU A 358 -5.29 -38.87 2.73
CA LEU A 358 -5.22 -38.14 4.00
C LEU A 358 -5.70 -36.68 3.83
N GLU A 359 -5.39 -36.04 2.70
CA GLU A 359 -5.86 -34.69 2.41
C GLU A 359 -7.39 -34.64 2.25
N GLU A 360 -7.96 -35.61 1.52
CA GLU A 360 -9.42 -35.77 1.37
C GLU A 360 -10.10 -36.06 2.72
N ASP A 361 -9.51 -36.90 3.57
CA ASP A 361 -10.00 -37.20 4.93
C ASP A 361 -10.03 -35.94 5.84
N ILE A 362 -8.97 -35.12 5.77
CA ILE A 362 -8.90 -33.87 6.55
C ILE A 362 -9.95 -32.87 6.06
N GLU A 363 -10.09 -32.69 4.75
CA GLU A 363 -11.09 -31.77 4.19
C GLU A 363 -12.51 -32.20 4.53
N PHE A 364 -12.80 -33.50 4.50
CA PHE A 364 -14.08 -34.05 4.94
C PHE A 364 -14.33 -33.78 6.43
N LEU A 365 -13.34 -34.03 7.31
CA LEU A 365 -13.48 -33.79 8.75
C LEU A 365 -13.67 -32.32 9.13
N LEU A 366 -13.00 -31.41 8.42
CA LEU A 366 -13.09 -29.97 8.68
C LEU A 366 -14.39 -29.35 8.17
N ASN A 367 -15.00 -29.94 7.14
CA ASN A 367 -16.26 -29.47 6.55
C ASN A 367 -17.50 -30.20 7.10
N SER A 368 -17.33 -31.37 7.72
CA SER A 368 -18.43 -32.10 8.34
C SER A 368 -18.76 -31.59 9.74
N LYS A 369 -20.06 -31.34 9.97
CA LYS A 369 -20.60 -30.98 11.29
C LYS A 369 -20.70 -32.18 12.24
N GLU A 370 -20.84 -33.39 11.72
CA GLU A 370 -21.04 -34.61 12.50
C GLU A 370 -20.19 -35.77 11.94
N THR A 371 -19.55 -36.52 12.82
CA THR A 371 -18.83 -37.74 12.47
C THR A 371 -19.46 -38.88 13.26
N ASP A 372 -20.17 -39.78 12.59
CA ASP A 372 -20.86 -40.91 13.21
C ASP A 372 -19.88 -41.89 13.89
N ASN A 373 -18.62 -41.88 13.46
CA ASN A 373 -17.54 -42.63 14.07
C ASN A 373 -16.59 -41.70 14.86
N PRO A 374 -16.55 -41.80 16.21
CA PRO A 374 -15.67 -40.98 17.04
C PRO A 374 -14.19 -41.35 16.89
N ASP A 375 -13.86 -42.52 16.34
CA ASP A 375 -12.48 -42.97 16.15
C ASP A 375 -11.86 -42.46 14.85
N TYR A 376 -12.69 -42.09 13.87
CA TYR A 376 -12.21 -41.60 12.58
C TYR A 376 -11.39 -40.29 12.69
N PRO A 377 -11.80 -39.26 13.47
CA PRO A 377 -10.92 -38.12 13.77
C PRO A 377 -9.60 -38.53 14.46
N ARG A 378 -9.59 -39.59 15.28
CA ARG A 378 -8.35 -40.04 15.94
C ARG A 378 -7.39 -40.68 14.95
N GLU A 379 -7.91 -41.47 14.01
CA GLU A 379 -7.11 -42.10 12.95
C GLU A 379 -6.46 -41.04 12.05
N VAL A 380 -7.22 -40.02 11.64
CA VAL A 380 -6.68 -38.91 10.83
C VAL A 380 -5.63 -38.12 11.59
N LEU A 381 -5.86 -37.82 12.87
CA LEU A 381 -4.85 -37.18 13.73
C LEU A 381 -3.58 -38.05 13.86
N ALA A 382 -3.72 -39.36 14.06
CA ALA A 382 -2.58 -40.27 14.18
C ALA A 382 -1.76 -40.33 12.88
N ASN A 383 -2.40 -40.33 11.72
CA ASN A 383 -1.72 -40.30 10.43
C ASN A 383 -1.01 -38.96 10.19
N LEU A 384 -1.64 -37.83 10.51
CA LEU A 384 -0.99 -36.51 10.49
C LEU A 384 0.24 -36.46 11.40
N LEU A 385 0.17 -37.05 12.59
CA LEU A 385 1.30 -37.09 13.52
C LEU A 385 2.48 -37.90 12.97
N LYS A 386 2.24 -38.97 12.19
CA LYS A 386 3.31 -39.72 11.52
C LYS A 386 4.07 -38.86 10.53
N TYR A 387 3.39 -38.02 9.75
CA TYR A 387 4.06 -37.08 8.83
C TYR A 387 5.04 -36.16 9.56
N PHE A 388 4.64 -35.60 10.69
CA PHE A 388 5.55 -34.79 11.51
C PHE A 388 6.72 -35.58 12.13
N GLN A 389 6.54 -36.87 12.40
CA GLN A 389 7.60 -37.74 12.92
C GLN A 389 8.59 -38.20 11.83
N GLU A 390 8.10 -38.43 10.61
CA GLU A 390 8.88 -38.96 9.48
C GLU A 390 9.61 -37.85 8.71
N GLU A 391 9.00 -36.68 8.54
CA GLU A 391 9.62 -35.54 7.82
C GLU A 391 10.62 -34.74 8.66
N LYS A 392 10.80 -35.06 9.96
CA LYS A 392 11.60 -34.27 10.93
C LYS A 392 11.24 -32.76 10.90
N VAL A 393 9.94 -32.47 10.79
CA VAL A 393 9.37 -31.12 10.69
C VAL A 393 9.46 -30.36 12.00
#